data_AF-A0A1H8R7I3-F1
#
_entry.id   AF-A0A1H8R7I3-F1
#
_cell.length_a   1.000
_cell.length_b   1.000
_cell.length_c   1.000
_cell.angle_alpha   90.00
_cell.angle_beta   90.00
_cell.angle_gamma   90.00
#
_symmetry.space_group_name_H-M   'P 1'
#
loop_
_entity.id
_entity.type
_entity.pdbx_description
1 polymer ?
#
loop_
_entity_poly.entity_id
_entity_poly.type
_entity_poly.pdbx_seq_one_letter_code
_entity_poly.pdbx_strand_id
1 'polypeptide(L)' 'MNWIKESNRPKHLLYAIPAGALFTILFVAGLAAGMEFKDRDWGGKWDWLDIVATLIGGAIGQLIQVLILILII' A
#
# COMPACT_ATOMS: atom_id res chain seq x y z
N MET A 1 -8.01 11.83 -16.89
CA MET A 1 -7.68 11.94 -15.46
C MET A 1 -6.69 10.84 -15.11
N ASN A 2 -5.53 11.16 -14.55
CA ASN A 2 -4.57 10.15 -14.07
C ASN A 2 -4.76 10.01 -12.56
N TRP A 3 -5.79 9.26 -12.16
CA TRP A 3 -6.22 9.12 -10.76
C TRP A 3 -5.06 8.75 -9.81
N ILE A 4 -4.09 7.95 -10.29
CA ILE A 4 -2.93 7.51 -9.50
C ILE A 4 -1.84 8.57 -9.33
N LYS A 5 -1.85 9.63 -10.14
CA LYS A 5 -0.93 10.79 -10.05
C LYS A 5 -1.53 11.95 -9.27
N GLU A 6 -2.78 11.84 -8.86
CA GLU A 6 -3.48 12.83 -8.07
C GLU A 6 -3.26 12.59 -6.57
N SER A 7 -3.44 13.64 -5.77
CA SER A 7 -3.22 13.59 -4.32
C SER A 7 -1.80 13.10 -3.97
N ASN A 8 -1.67 12.39 -2.86
CA ASN A 8 -0.44 11.73 -2.42
C ASN A 8 -0.34 10.27 -2.89
N ARG A 9 -1.22 9.77 -3.77
CA ARG A 9 -1.28 8.35 -4.18
C ARG A 9 0.03 7.75 -4.71
N PRO A 10 0.91 8.48 -5.42
CA PRO A 10 2.23 7.96 -5.77
C PRO A 10 3.06 7.56 -4.55
N LYS A 11 2.91 8.29 -3.43
CA LYS A 11 3.55 7.95 -2.14
C LYS A 11 2.90 6.72 -1.52
N HIS A 12 1.57 6.62 -1.55
CA HIS A 12 0.85 5.43 -1.05
C HIS A 12 1.33 4.16 -1.75
N LEU A 13 1.54 4.23 -3.07
CA LEU A 13 2.08 3.13 -3.85
C LEU A 13 3.55 2.84 -3.49
N LEU A 14 4.41 3.86 -3.53
CA LEU A 14 5.86 3.67 -3.35
C LEU A 14 6.21 3.15 -1.95
N TYR A 15 5.58 3.71 -0.90
CA TYR A 15 5.89 3.34 0.49
C TYR A 15 5.26 2.02 0.93
N ALA A 16 4.26 1.51 0.20
CA ALA A 16 3.70 0.20 0.47
C ALA A 16 4.57 -0.96 -0.05
N ILE A 17 5.48 -0.71 -1.00
CA ILE A 17 6.36 -1.74 -1.57
C ILE A 17 7.26 -2.37 -0.49
N PRO A 18 8.02 -1.61 0.34
CA PRO A 18 8.80 -2.22 1.42
C PRO A 18 7.94 -2.98 2.43
N ALA A 19 6.74 -2.49 2.74
CA ALA A 19 5.82 -3.15 3.67
C ALA A 19 5.35 -4.50 3.13
N GLY A 20 5.02 -4.59 1.84
CA GLY A 20 4.66 -5.84 1.18
C GLY A 20 5.84 -6.80 0.99
N ALA A 21 7.05 -6.27 0.78
CA ALA A 21 8.26 -7.08 0.60
C ALA A 21 8.75 -7.72 1.91
N LEU A 22 8.63 -7.01 3.03
CA LEU A 22 9.05 -7.48 4.36
C LEU A 22 7.97 -8.32 5.06
N PHE A 23 6.69 -7.97 4.88
CA PHE A 23 5.57 -8.64 5.53
C PHE A 23 4.68 -9.34 4.50
N THR A 24 3.35 -9.21 4.62
CA THR A 24 2.40 -9.79 3.68
C THR A 24 1.42 -8.75 3.17
N ILE A 25 0.70 -9.07 2.10
CA ILE A 25 -0.41 -8.24 1.60
C ILE A 25 -1.48 -7.95 2.67
N LEU A 26 -1.69 -8.87 3.63
CA LEU A 26 -2.64 -8.66 4.74
C LEU A 26 -2.15 -7.58 5.70
N PHE A 27 -0.84 -7.54 5.97
CA PHE A 27 -0.25 -6.44 6.75
C PHE A 27 -0.44 -5.11 6.04
N VAL A 28 -0.22 -5.06 4.71
CA VAL A 28 -0.44 -3.85 3.92
C VAL A 28 -1.91 -3.42 3.91
N ALA A 29 -2.86 -4.36 3.86
CA ALA A 29 -4.27 -4.06 3.96
C ALA A 29 -4.64 -3.41 5.31
N GLY A 30 -4.11 -3.94 6.42
CA GLY A 30 -4.25 -3.34 7.74
C GLY A 30 -3.61 -1.95 7.83
N LEU A 31 -2.42 -1.77 7.25
CA LEU A 31 -1.72 -0.49 7.18
C LEU A 31 -2.52 0.55 6.37
N ALA A 32 -3.07 0.16 5.21
CA ALA A 32 -3.91 1.03 4.39
C ALA A 32 -5.16 1.50 5.14
N ALA A 33 -5.89 0.55 5.76
CA ALA A 33 -7.08 0.88 6.56
C ALA A 33 -6.73 1.74 7.79
N GLY A 34 -5.60 1.49 8.44
CA GLY A 34 -5.13 2.27 9.59
C GLY A 34 -4.76 3.71 9.22
N MET A 35 -4.13 3.93 8.06
CA MET A 35 -3.82 5.27 7.57
C MET A 35 -5.09 6.07 7.27
N GLU A 36 -6.07 5.48 6.58
CA GLU A 36 -7.35 6.14 6.31
C GLU A 36 -8.18 6.36 7.57
N PHE A 37 -8.11 5.44 8.53
CA PHE A 37 -8.76 5.62 9.83
C PHE A 37 -8.17 6.84 10.55
N LYS A 38 -6.84 6.95 10.60
CA LYS A 38 -6.13 8.09 11.20
C LYS A 38 -6.45 9.40 10.45
N ASP A 39 -6.51 9.38 9.12
CA ASP A 39 -6.86 10.57 8.34
C ASP A 39 -8.30 11.01 8.63
N ARG A 40 -9.25 10.09 8.77
CA ARG A 40 -10.63 10.38 9.18
C ARG A 40 -10.72 10.95 10.59
N ASP A 41 -9.96 10.42 11.54
CA ASP A 41 -9.93 10.87 12.94
C ASP A 41 -9.42 12.33 13.06
N TRP A 42 -8.51 12.73 12.15
CA TRP A 42 -7.99 14.10 12.07
C TRP A 42 -8.85 15.05 11.21
N GLY A 43 -10.08 14.66 10.88
CA GLY A 43 -11.03 15.47 10.10
C GLY A 43 -10.84 15.39 8.58
N GLY A 44 -9.97 14.50 8.10
CA GLY A 44 -9.83 14.15 6.69
C GLY A 44 -11.02 13.34 6.16
N LYS A 45 -11.07 13.19 4.84
CA LYS A 45 -12.08 12.36 4.16
C LYS A 45 -11.49 10.99 3.89
N TRP A 46 -12.28 9.96 4.12
CA TRP A 46 -11.93 8.59 3.75
C TRP A 46 -11.80 8.45 2.24
N ASP A 47 -10.63 8.05 1.75
CA ASP A 47 -10.36 7.84 0.33
C ASP A 47 -10.07 6.37 0.00
N TRP A 48 -11.02 5.72 -0.67
CA TRP A 48 -10.84 4.34 -1.14
C TRP A 48 -9.74 4.21 -2.20
N LEU A 49 -9.44 5.27 -2.96
CA LEU A 49 -8.38 5.23 -3.97
C LEU A 49 -7.00 5.19 -3.32
N ASP A 50 -6.84 5.79 -2.14
CA ASP A 50 -5.61 5.76 -1.37
C ASP A 50 -5.34 4.35 -0.82
N ILE A 51 -6.40 3.66 -0.35
CA ILE A 51 -6.34 2.23 0.01
C ILE A 51 -5.93 1.37 -1.19
N VAL A 52 -6.57 1.57 -2.35
CA VAL A 52 -6.25 0.80 -3.56
C VAL A 52 -4.81 1.05 -4.00
N ALA A 53 -4.34 2.31 -3.96
CA ALA A 53 -2.95 2.64 -4.30
C ALA A 53 -1.95 1.96 -3.34
N THR A 54 -2.23 1.95 -2.03
CA THR A 54 -1.42 1.26 -1.03
C THR A 54 -1.43 -0.26 -1.26
N LEU A 55 -2.58 -0.86 -1.56
CA LEU A 55 -2.67 -2.30 -1.87
C LEU A 55 -1.91 -2.69 -3.15
N ILE A 56 -1.94 -1.86 -4.19
CA ILE A 56 -1.16 -2.08 -5.42
C ILE A 56 0.34 -2.08 -5.10
N GLY A 57 0.82 -1.09 -4.33
CA GLY A 57 2.22 -1.06 -3.89
C GLY A 57 2.59 -2.27 -3.04
N GLY A 58 1.71 -2.68 -2.13
CA GLY A 58 1.87 -3.89 -1.33
C GLY A 58 1.93 -5.17 -2.16
N ALA A 59 1.11 -5.29 -3.20
CA ALA A 59 1.13 -6.44 -4.10
C ALA A 59 2.45 -6.53 -4.88
N ILE A 60 2.99 -5.39 -5.33
CA ILE A 60 4.33 -5.32 -5.93
C ILE A 60 5.38 -5.79 -4.92
N GLY A 61 5.32 -5.31 -3.68
CA GLY A 61 6.19 -5.79 -2.60
C GLY A 61 6.10 -7.30 -2.36
N GLN A 62 4.87 -7.84 -2.29
CA GLN A 62 4.61 -9.27 -2.11
C GLN A 62 5.19 -10.11 -3.25
N LEU A 63 5.08 -9.63 -4.50
CA LEU A 63 5.69 -10.29 -5.65
C LEU A 63 7.23 -10.32 -5.52
N ILE A 64 7.84 -9.22 -5.09
CA ILE A 64 9.29 -9.16 -4.83
C ILE A 64 9.68 -10.16 -3.74
N GLN A 65 8.93 -10.23 -2.63
CA GLN A 65 9.16 -11.20 -1.55
C GLN A 65 9.13 -12.64 -2.08
N VAL A 66 8.09 -13.00 -2.85
CA VAL A 66 7.95 -14.35 -3.41
C VAL A 66 9.10 -14.68 -4.37
N LEU A 67 9.48 -13.74 -5.23
CA LEU A 67 10.63 -13.92 -6.14
C LEU A 67 11.93 -14.15 -5.37
N ILE A 68 12.19 -13.39 -4.32
CA ILE A 68 13.37 -13.58 -3.47
C ILE A 68 13.34 -14.95 -2.80
N LEU A 69 12.20 -15.37 -2.25
CA LEU A 69 12.07 -16.70 -1.63
C LEU A 69 12.31 -17.84 -2.63
N ILE A 70 11.79 -17.72 -3.86
CA ILE A 70 12.02 -18.71 -4.94
C ILE A 70 13.51 -18.79 -5.32
N LEU A 71 14.26 -17.70 -5.24
CA LEU A 71 15.69 -17.69 -5.59
C LEU A 71 16.60 -18.27 -4.49
N ILE A 72 16.12 -18.27 -3.24
CA ILE A 72 16.90 -18.73 -2.07
C ILE A 72 16.63 -20.20 -1.77
N ILE A 73 15.42 -20.69 -2.05
CA ILE A 73 14.99 -22.09 -1.83
C ILE A 73 15.41 -22.96 -3.03
#